data_AF-I4G2W8-F1
#
_entry.id   AF-I4G2W8-F1
#
_cell.length_a   1.000
_cell.length_b   1.000
_cell.length_c   1.000
_cell.angle_alpha   90.00
_cell.angle_beta   90.00
_cell.angle_gamma   90.00
#
_symmetry.space_group_name_H-M   'P 1'
#
loop_
_entity.id
_entity.type
_entity.pdbx_description
1 polymer ?
#
loop_
_entity_poly.entity_id
_entity_poly.type
_entity_poly.pdbx_seq_one_letter_code
_entity_poly.pdbx_strand_id
1 'polypeptide(L)'
;MKRDSIFYRLFQQSPSLLFDLLENPPANATEYRFDSVAVKEPKFEIDGVFLPPDTDSNGVIYFGEVQFQKDERLYERVFGESFLYFYRQRERFTDWQIVVIYPTRNLQQSNAHPYRALLNCEQVHRIYLKELG
;
A
#
# COMPACT_ATOMS: atom_id res chain seq x y z
N MET A 1 -13.67 -6.34 -8.43
CA MET A 1 -13.70 -7.73 -7.90
C MET A 1 -12.79 -8.73 -8.63
N LYS A 2 -12.96 -9.05 -9.94
CA LYS A 2 -12.12 -10.09 -10.60
C LYS A 2 -10.64 -9.72 -10.84
N ARG A 3 -10.31 -8.42 -10.93
CA ARG A 3 -8.95 -7.94 -11.20
C ARG A 3 -8.16 -7.73 -9.91
N ASP A 4 -8.83 -7.23 -8.89
CA ASP A 4 -8.29 -7.08 -7.53
C ASP A 4 -7.80 -8.44 -6.99
N SER A 5 -8.54 -9.52 -7.29
CA SER A 5 -8.14 -10.89 -6.90
C SER A 5 -6.95 -11.48 -7.68
N ILE A 6 -6.56 -10.90 -8.83
CA ILE A 6 -5.34 -11.30 -9.54
C ILE A 6 -4.13 -10.64 -8.87
N PHE A 7 -4.20 -9.35 -8.56
CA PHE A 7 -3.10 -8.65 -7.88
C PHE A 7 -2.86 -9.18 -6.48
N TYR A 8 -3.93 -9.48 -5.75
CA TYR A 8 -3.84 -10.17 -4.48
C TYR A 8 -3.05 -11.48 -4.61
N ARG A 9 -3.41 -12.33 -5.58
CA ARG A 9 -2.69 -13.60 -5.81
C ARG A 9 -1.26 -13.40 -6.29
N LEU A 10 -1.00 -12.38 -7.12
CA LEU A 10 0.33 -12.05 -7.58
C LEU A 10 1.24 -11.65 -6.41
N PHE A 11 0.79 -10.74 -5.55
CA PHE A 11 1.56 -10.33 -4.37
C PHE A 11 1.68 -11.44 -3.32
N GLN A 12 0.66 -12.30 -3.19
CA GLN A 12 0.74 -13.48 -2.34
C GLN A 12 1.82 -14.48 -2.83
N GLN A 13 2.00 -14.61 -4.15
CA GLN A 13 3.02 -15.48 -4.74
C GLN A 13 4.40 -14.84 -4.81
N SER A 14 4.46 -13.52 -5.03
CA SER A 14 5.70 -12.77 -5.23
C SER A 14 5.57 -11.36 -4.65
N PRO A 15 5.74 -11.19 -3.33
CA PRO A 15 5.61 -9.89 -2.66
C PRO A 15 6.61 -8.85 -3.20
N SER A 16 7.79 -9.31 -3.65
CA SER A 16 8.86 -8.46 -4.19
C SER A 16 8.39 -7.57 -5.36
N LEU A 17 7.37 -8.00 -6.11
CA LEU A 17 6.82 -7.27 -7.25
C LEU A 17 6.33 -5.86 -6.90
N LEU A 18 5.93 -5.61 -5.65
CA LEU A 18 5.58 -4.25 -5.25
C LEU A 18 6.80 -3.32 -5.34
N PHE A 19 7.95 -3.80 -4.90
CA PHE A 19 9.18 -3.02 -4.79
C PHE A 19 9.83 -2.78 -6.15
N ASP A 20 9.62 -3.67 -7.12
CA ASP A 20 10.01 -3.45 -8.52
C ASP A 20 9.33 -2.23 -9.15
N LEU A 21 8.21 -1.76 -8.57
CA LEU A 21 7.49 -0.56 -9.02
C LEU A 21 7.98 0.73 -8.36
N LEU A 22 8.83 0.63 -7.33
CA LEU A 22 9.31 1.78 -6.57
C LEU A 22 10.64 2.26 -7.16
N GLU A 23 10.83 3.58 -7.17
CA GLU A 23 12.10 4.17 -7.62
C GLU A 23 13.26 3.83 -6.67
N ASN A 24 12.97 3.79 -5.37
CA ASN A 24 13.95 3.50 -4.32
C ASN A 24 13.44 2.38 -3.40
N PRO A 25 13.50 1.11 -3.83
CA PRO A 25 13.09 -0.01 -3.00
C PRO A 25 14.08 -0.24 -1.84
N PRO A 26 13.62 -0.81 -0.70
CA PRO A 26 14.51 -1.13 0.41
C PRO A 26 15.44 -2.29 0.03
N ALA A 27 16.65 -2.32 0.58
CA ALA A 27 17.67 -3.33 0.25
C ALA A 27 17.23 -4.77 0.57
N ASN A 28 16.33 -4.94 1.55
CA ASN A 28 15.75 -6.23 1.95
C ASN A 28 14.39 -6.53 1.28
N ALA A 29 14.06 -5.90 0.15
CA ALA A 29 12.77 -6.05 -0.54
C ALA A 29 12.35 -7.52 -0.79
N THR A 30 13.30 -8.42 -1.05
CA THR A 30 13.04 -9.84 -1.30
C THR A 30 12.61 -10.61 -0.05
N GLU A 31 12.80 -10.05 1.13
CA GLU A 31 12.48 -10.67 2.43
C GLU A 31 11.10 -10.26 2.96
N TYR A 32 10.41 -9.35 2.27
CA TYR A 32 9.08 -8.91 2.64
C TYR A 32 8.03 -10.01 2.43
N ARG A 33 7.10 -10.11 3.38
CA ARG A 33 5.92 -10.99 3.30
C ARG A 33 4.68 -10.19 2.96
N PHE A 34 3.83 -10.71 2.08
CA PHE A 34 2.49 -10.19 1.83
C PHE A 34 1.46 -10.82 2.79
N ASP A 35 0.54 -10.00 3.31
CA ASP A 35 -0.50 -10.40 4.25
C ASP A 35 -1.80 -9.59 4.04
N SER A 36 -2.93 -10.16 4.46
CA SER A 36 -4.20 -9.44 4.63
C SER A 36 -4.55 -9.39 6.11
N VAL A 37 -4.86 -8.19 6.62
CA VAL A 37 -5.07 -7.98 8.05
C VAL A 37 -6.46 -7.48 8.36
N ALA A 38 -7.18 -8.24 9.18
CA ALA A 38 -8.46 -7.81 9.75
C ALA A 38 -8.24 -7.03 11.04
N VAL A 39 -8.68 -5.77 11.06
CA VAL A 39 -8.72 -4.93 12.26
C VAL A 39 -10.11 -5.02 12.87
N LYS A 40 -10.20 -5.39 14.15
CA LYS A 40 -11.48 -5.72 14.80
C LYS A 40 -12.27 -4.53 15.33
N GLU A 41 -11.62 -3.42 15.65
CA GLU A 41 -12.30 -2.25 16.24
C GLU A 41 -11.60 -0.95 15.82
N PRO A 42 -12.20 -0.10 14.98
CA PRO A 42 -13.30 -0.41 14.06
C PRO A 42 -13.03 -1.64 13.19
N LYS A 43 -14.10 -2.26 12.67
CA LYS A 43 -14.03 -3.45 11.81
C LYS A 43 -13.72 -3.07 10.36
N PHE A 44 -12.54 -3.45 9.87
CA PHE A 44 -12.14 -3.33 8.47
C PHE A 44 -11.04 -4.35 8.15
N GLU A 45 -10.74 -4.52 6.87
CA GLU A 45 -9.68 -5.40 6.37
C GLU A 45 -8.77 -4.58 5.45
N ILE A 46 -7.46 -4.77 5.60
CA ILE A 46 -6.46 -4.23 4.67
C ILE A 46 -5.90 -5.41 3.90
N ASP A 47 -6.28 -5.51 2.62
CA ASP A 47 -5.93 -6.65 1.76
C ASP A 47 -4.45 -6.67 1.36
N GLY A 48 -3.78 -5.51 1.39
CA GLY A 48 -2.42 -5.36 0.91
C GLY A 48 -1.46 -4.84 1.95
N VAL A 49 -0.98 -5.72 2.83
CA VAL A 49 0.06 -5.38 3.82
C VAL A 49 1.34 -6.14 3.50
N PHE A 50 2.45 -5.40 3.42
CA PHE A 50 3.77 -5.97 3.18
C PHE A 50 4.63 -5.74 4.41
N LEU A 51 4.96 -6.84 5.06
CA LEU A 51 5.63 -6.88 6.35
C LEU A 51 7.13 -7.10 6.16
N PRO A 52 7.99 -6.27 6.76
CA PRO A 52 9.44 -6.49 6.75
C PRO A 52 9.78 -7.79 7.50
N PRO A 53 10.98 -8.35 7.28
CA PRO A 53 11.44 -9.53 8.02
C PRO A 53 11.46 -9.25 9.52
N ASP A 54 11.10 -10.25 10.34
CA ASP A 54 10.97 -10.07 11.80
C ASP A 54 12.31 -9.76 12.51
N THR A 55 13.44 -9.94 11.82
CA THR A 55 14.79 -9.58 12.29
C THR A 55 15.12 -8.10 12.11
N ASP A 56 14.30 -7.33 11.40
CA ASP A 56 14.51 -5.91 11.16
C ASP A 56 13.91 -5.06 12.28
N SER A 57 14.78 -4.61 13.20
CA SER A 57 14.37 -3.76 14.32
C SER A 57 13.91 -2.35 13.90
N ASN A 58 14.16 -1.95 12.65
CA ASN A 58 13.69 -0.69 12.05
C ASN A 58 12.74 -0.97 10.87
N GLY A 59 11.91 -2.00 11.00
CA GLY A 59 11.03 -2.45 9.93
C GLY A 59 10.09 -1.36 9.45
N VAL A 60 10.13 -1.11 8.13
CA VAL A 60 9.19 -0.22 7.43
C VAL A 60 8.04 -1.06 6.89
N ILE A 61 6.81 -0.75 7.29
CA ILE A 61 5.61 -1.43 6.76
C ILE A 61 5.13 -0.74 5.48
N TYR A 62 4.72 -1.53 4.48
CA TYR A 62 4.12 -1.00 3.26
C TYR A 62 2.65 -1.42 3.18
N PHE A 63 1.79 -0.48 2.81
CA PHE A 63 0.39 -0.70 2.50
C PHE A 63 0.19 -0.53 0.99
N GLY A 64 -0.23 -1.59 0.30
CA GLY A 64 -0.44 -1.59 -1.14
C GLY A 64 -1.93 -1.64 -1.49
N GLU A 65 -2.39 -0.70 -2.31
CA GLU A 65 -3.78 -0.66 -2.80
C GLU A 65 -3.78 -0.64 -4.34
N VAL A 66 -4.50 -1.58 -4.96
CA VAL A 66 -4.61 -1.64 -6.43
C VAL A 66 -6.01 -1.27 -6.86
N GLN A 67 -6.15 -0.15 -7.56
CA GLN A 67 -7.45 0.43 -7.87
C GLN A 67 -7.76 0.38 -9.38
N PHE A 68 -8.60 -0.59 -9.78
CA PHE A 68 -9.04 -0.78 -11.17
C PHE A 68 -10.32 -0.03 -11.56
N GLN A 69 -11.03 0.54 -10.59
CA GLN A 69 -12.26 1.28 -10.79
C GLN A 69 -12.17 2.61 -10.08
N LYS A 70 -12.87 3.64 -10.55
CA LYS A 70 -12.81 4.92 -9.85
C LYS A 70 -13.49 4.79 -8.47
N ASP A 71 -12.75 5.11 -7.42
CA ASP A 71 -13.26 5.19 -6.05
C ASP A 71 -12.98 6.60 -5.53
N GLU A 72 -14.05 7.35 -5.26
CA GLU A 72 -13.97 8.74 -4.81
C GLU A 72 -13.73 8.86 -3.30
N ARG A 73 -13.55 7.73 -2.59
CA ARG A 73 -13.23 7.66 -1.16
C ARG A 73 -11.96 6.83 -0.88
N LEU A 74 -11.17 6.55 -1.91
CA LEU A 74 -10.00 5.70 -1.79
C LEU A 74 -9.00 6.26 -0.78
N TYR A 75 -8.69 7.56 -0.88
CA TYR A 75 -7.68 8.19 -0.02
C TYR A 75 -8.14 8.29 1.43
N GLU A 76 -9.41 8.65 1.66
CA GLU A 76 -10.06 8.62 2.97
C GLU A 76 -9.86 7.26 3.63
N ARG A 77 -10.15 6.18 2.88
CA ARG A 77 -10.08 4.80 3.34
C ARG A 77 -8.64 4.35 3.59
N VAL A 78 -7.78 4.43 2.57
CA VAL A 78 -6.39 3.97 2.64
C VAL A 78 -5.63 4.67 3.77
N PHE A 79 -5.74 6.00 3.90
CA PHE A 79 -5.05 6.70 4.98
C PHE A 79 -5.62 6.37 6.36
N GLY A 80 -6.95 6.35 6.50
CA GLY A 80 -7.59 6.03 7.78
C GLY A 80 -7.25 4.62 8.28
N GLU A 81 -7.39 3.63 7.39
CA GLU A 81 -7.14 2.22 7.71
C GLU A 81 -5.65 1.96 7.96
N SER A 82 -4.77 2.45 7.09
CA SER A 82 -3.31 2.26 7.22
C SER A 82 -2.78 2.90 8.49
N PHE A 83 -3.16 4.15 8.78
CA PHE A 83 -2.65 4.83 9.98
C PHE A 83 -3.20 4.24 11.27
N LEU A 84 -4.44 3.75 11.27
CA LEU A 84 -4.98 3.05 12.43
C LEU A 84 -4.27 1.71 12.67
N TYR A 85 -3.98 0.95 11.62
CA TYR A 85 -3.19 -0.27 11.73
C TYR A 85 -1.77 0.04 12.23
N PHE A 86 -1.09 1.01 11.60
CA PHE A 86 0.26 1.43 11.97
C PHE A 86 0.33 1.91 13.43
N TYR A 87 -0.61 2.74 13.87
CA TYR A 87 -0.73 3.17 15.26
C TYR A 87 -0.77 1.99 16.24
N ARG A 88 -1.49 0.91 15.90
CA ARG A 88 -1.59 -0.29 16.76
C ARG A 88 -0.33 -1.13 16.77
N GLN A 89 0.49 -1.01 15.73
CA GLN A 89 1.74 -1.75 15.55
C GLN A 89 2.97 -0.86 15.77
N ARG A 90 2.82 0.28 16.44
CA ARG A 90 3.90 1.26 16.69
C ARG A 90 5.14 0.69 17.40
N GLU A 91 5.00 -0.40 18.15
CA GLU A 91 6.12 -1.07 18.83
C GLU A 91 6.87 -2.03 17.89
N ARG A 92 6.29 -2.34 16.72
CA ARG A 92 6.84 -3.27 15.74
C ARG A 92 7.46 -2.57 14.53
N PHE A 93 6.92 -1.42 14.13
CA PHE A 93 7.36 -0.71 12.92
C PHE A 93 7.78 0.72 13.25
N THR A 94 8.90 1.14 12.66
CA THR A 94 9.44 2.48 12.88
C THR A 94 8.98 3.49 11.83
N ASP A 95 8.53 3.00 10.67
CA ASP A 95 8.06 3.84 9.57
C ASP A 95 7.00 3.12 8.71
N TRP A 96 6.30 3.88 7.87
CA TRP A 96 5.25 3.40 6.97
C TRP A 96 5.42 3.96 5.56
N GLN A 97 4.91 3.21 4.59
CA GLN A 97 4.85 3.58 3.18
C GLN A 97 3.49 3.15 2.61
N ILE A 98 2.92 3.95 1.72
CA ILE A 98 1.65 3.64 1.03
C ILE A 98 1.91 3.65 -0.47
N VAL A 99 1.52 2.58 -1.15
CA VAL A 99 1.67 2.42 -2.60
C VAL A 99 0.28 2.23 -3.21
N VAL A 100 -0.17 3.20 -4.00
CA VAL A 100 -1.44 3.13 -4.72
C VAL A 100 -1.16 2.89 -6.20
N ILE A 101 -1.64 1.77 -6.73
CA ILE A 101 -1.40 1.32 -8.09
C ILE A 101 -2.68 1.51 -8.91
N TYR A 102 -2.58 2.31 -9.97
CA TYR A 102 -3.63 2.52 -10.93
C TYR A 102 -3.23 1.99 -12.31
N PRO A 103 -4.16 1.45 -13.10
CA PRO A 103 -3.91 1.22 -14.52
C PRO A 103 -3.59 2.51 -15.29
N THR A 104 -4.31 3.60 -14.99
CA THR A 104 -4.24 4.89 -15.69
C THR A 104 -4.62 6.04 -14.76
N ARG A 105 -4.11 7.26 -15.02
CA ARG A 105 -4.39 8.46 -14.20
C ARG A 105 -5.86 8.82 -14.05
N ASN A 106 -6.69 8.55 -15.06
CA ASN A 106 -8.12 8.88 -15.02
C ASN A 106 -8.93 8.07 -13.99
N LEU A 107 -8.38 6.98 -13.45
CA LEU A 107 -8.99 6.18 -12.38
C LEU A 107 -8.65 6.70 -10.99
N GLN A 108 -7.72 7.64 -10.88
CA GLN A 108 -7.42 8.31 -9.62
C GLN A 108 -8.67 9.04 -9.10
N GLN A 109 -8.85 9.02 -7.77
CA GLN A 109 -9.85 9.83 -7.08
C GLN A 109 -9.75 11.30 -7.51
N SER A 110 -10.89 11.91 -7.83
CA SER A 110 -10.94 13.25 -8.43
C SER A 110 -10.48 14.31 -7.45
N ASN A 111 -10.97 14.24 -6.20
CA ASN A 111 -10.67 15.22 -5.17
C ASN A 111 -9.51 14.75 -4.29
N ALA A 112 -8.28 14.97 -4.77
CA ALA A 112 -7.06 14.65 -4.04
C ALA A 112 -6.59 15.78 -3.10
N HIS A 113 -7.17 16.98 -3.20
CA HIS A 113 -6.69 18.17 -2.49
C HIS A 113 -6.68 18.05 -0.96
N PRO A 114 -7.66 17.41 -0.29
CA PRO A 114 -7.64 17.22 1.16
C PRO A 114 -6.38 16.51 1.65
N TYR A 115 -5.84 15.60 0.84
CA TYR A 115 -4.69 14.75 1.17
C TYR A 115 -3.39 15.17 0.49
N ARG A 116 -3.35 16.35 -0.15
CA ARG A 116 -2.20 16.83 -0.94
C ARG A 116 -0.86 16.75 -0.21
N ALA A 117 -0.83 16.97 1.11
CA ALA A 117 0.40 16.90 1.89
C ALA A 117 0.95 15.47 1.94
N LEU A 118 0.07 14.49 2.17
CA LEU A 118 0.42 13.07 2.14
C LEU A 118 0.76 12.61 0.73
N LEU A 119 -0.07 12.95 -0.26
CA LEU A 119 0.12 12.53 -1.65
C LEU A 119 1.37 13.10 -2.34
N ASN A 120 2.02 14.09 -1.71
CA ASN A 120 3.24 14.72 -2.19
C ASN A 120 4.44 14.47 -1.25
N CYS A 121 4.28 13.69 -0.17
CA CYS A 121 5.43 13.28 0.65
C CYS A 121 6.11 12.04 0.06
N GLU A 122 7.32 11.76 0.54
CA GLU A 122 8.12 10.61 0.08
C GLU A 122 7.55 9.25 0.49
N GLN A 123 6.60 9.21 1.43
CA GLN A 123 6.01 7.99 1.96
C GLN A 123 4.81 7.49 1.13
N VAL A 124 4.33 8.27 0.15
CA VAL A 124 3.16 7.91 -0.66
C VAL A 124 3.50 7.84 -2.14
N HIS A 125 3.40 6.64 -2.70
CA HIS A 125 3.74 6.32 -4.08
C HIS A 125 2.47 6.13 -4.89
N ARG A 126 2.30 6.90 -5.96
CA ARG A 126 1.21 6.72 -6.93
C ARG A 126 1.78 6.17 -8.22
N ILE A 127 1.55 4.89 -8.46
CA ILE A 127 2.05 4.18 -9.63
C ILE A 127 0.95 4.10 -10.69
N TYR A 128 1.28 4.48 -11.93
CA TYR A 128 0.38 4.38 -13.07
C TYR A 128 0.96 3.38 -14.07
N LEU A 129 0.38 2.18 -14.14
CA LEU A 129 0.97 1.04 -14.87
C LEU A 129 1.20 1.32 -16.36
N LYS A 130 0.35 2.12 -17.01
CA LYS A 130 0.52 2.51 -18.42
C LYS A 130 1.67 3.50 -18.67
N GLU A 131 2.31 4.01 -17.63
CA GLU A 131 3.44 4.96 -17.73
C GLU A 131 4.79 4.31 -17.42
N LEU A 132 4.80 3.00 -17.14
CA LEU A 132 6.02 2.23 -16.83
C LEU A 132 6.72 1.68 -18.09
N GLY A 133 6.45 2.25 -19.27
CA GLY A 133 6.98 1.79 -20.56
C GLY A 133 7.25 2.94 -21.53
#